data_AF-A0A519WEZ7-F1
#
_entry.id   AF-A0A519WEZ7-F1
#
_cell.length_a   1.000
_cell.length_b   1.000
_cell.length_c   1.000
_cell.angle_alpha   90.00
_cell.angle_beta   90.00
_cell.angle_gamma   90.00
#
_symmetry.space_group_name_H-M   'P 1'
#
loop_
_entity.id
_entity.type
_entity.pdbx_description
1 polymer ?
#
loop_
_entity_poly.entity_id
_entity_poly.type
_entity_poly.pdbx_seq_one_letter_code
_entity_poly.pdbx_strand_id
1 'polypeptide(L)' 'MKAKSVKKVKVTLSNRKPWGRPDESTKEKIASEIGSGLLSRRAAARQYGLPHSTIDKWQDKHNLAILLNPQILMSL' A
#
# COMPACT_ATOMS: atom_id res chain seq x y z
N MET A 1 0.23 -15.19 22.52
CA MET A 1 1.35 -14.73 21.67
C MET A 1 1.67 -13.28 22.07
N LYS A 2 2.91 -12.94 22.44
CA LYS A 2 3.27 -11.55 22.81
C LYS A 2 3.46 -10.73 21.52
N ALA A 3 2.76 -9.60 21.41
CA ALA A 3 2.93 -8.69 20.28
C ALA A 3 4.34 -8.08 20.29
N LYS A 4 5.10 -8.20 19.20
CA LYS A 4 6.38 -7.53 19.04
C LYS A 4 6.13 -6.02 18.96
N SER A 5 6.81 -5.24 19.81
CA SER A 5 6.71 -3.79 19.78
C SER A 5 7.40 -3.25 18.52
N VAL A 6 6.61 -2.70 17.60
CA VAL A 6 7.13 -1.98 16.44
C VAL A 6 7.67 -0.64 16.94
N LYS A 7 8.99 -0.46 16.93
CA LYS A 7 9.61 0.84 17.26
C LYS A 7 9.10 1.90 16.28
N LYS A 8 8.30 2.85 16.77
CA LYS A 8 7.88 4.02 15.99
C LYS A 8 9.11 4.89 15.72
N VAL A 9 9.54 4.93 14.46
CA VAL A 9 10.60 5.82 14.01
C VAL A 9 10.10 7.27 14.10
N LYS A 10 10.81 8.11 14.85
CA LYS A 10 10.47 9.54 14.97
C LYS A 10 10.73 10.21 13.62
N VAL A 11 9.69 10.76 13.01
CA VAL A 11 9.79 11.43 11.70
C VAL A 11 10.47 12.80 11.90
N THR A 12 11.78 12.86 11.61
CA THR A 12 12.56 14.12 11.55
C THR A 12 12.43 14.76 10.17
N LEU A 13 12.66 16.08 10.05
CA LEU A 13 12.69 16.80 8.76
C LEU A 13 13.62 16.14 7.74
N SER A 14 14.76 15.61 8.20
CA SER A 14 15.71 14.84 7.38
C SER A 14 15.18 13.51 6.83
N ASN A 15 14.23 12.88 7.54
CA ASN A 15 13.62 11.61 7.15
C ASN A 15 12.24 11.78 6.49
N ARG A 16 11.72 13.02 6.41
CA ARG A 16 10.51 13.30 5.63
C ARG A 16 10.85 13.26 4.15
N LYS A 17 10.21 12.33 3.43
CA LYS A 17 10.20 12.33 1.97
C LYS A 17 8.80 12.74 1.48
N PRO A 18 8.44 14.04 1.56
CA PRO A 18 7.09 14.50 1.19
C PRO A 18 6.74 14.19 -0.27
N TRP A 19 7.74 14.10 -1.14
CA TRP A 19 7.62 13.70 -2.56
C TRP A 19 8.38 12.40 -2.87
N GLY A 20 8.73 11.63 -1.83
CA GLY A 20 9.43 10.36 -2.01
C GLY A 20 8.54 9.38 -2.76
N ARG A 21 9.10 8.75 -3.79
CA ARG A 21 8.42 7.63 -4.45
C ARG A 21 8.18 6.54 -3.39
N PRO A 22 6.93 6.07 -3.21
CA PRO A 22 6.66 4.96 -2.29
C PRO A 22 7.45 3.71 -2.69
N ASP A 23 7.94 2.98 -1.71
CA ASP A 23 8.59 1.68 -1.93
C ASP A 23 7.58 0.67 -2.47
N GLU A 24 8.03 -0.35 -3.20
CA GLU A 24 7.14 -1.33 -3.85
C GLU A 24 6.24 -2.05 -2.84
N SER A 25 6.78 -2.41 -1.67
CA SER A 25 6.03 -3.01 -0.56
C SER A 25 4.89 -2.12 -0.06
N THR A 26 5.07 -0.81 -0.09
CA THR A 26 4.04 0.15 0.33
C THR A 26 2.94 0.23 -0.73
N LYS A 27 3.30 0.16 -2.01
CA LYS A 27 2.33 0.15 -3.12
C LYS A 27 1.47 -1.10 -3.09
N GLU A 28 2.08 -2.26 -2.90
CA GLU A 28 1.40 -3.55 -2.79
C GLU A 28 0.42 -3.56 -1.62
N LYS A 29 0.87 -3.07 -0.45
CA LYS A 29 0.00 -2.93 0.71
C LYS A 29 -1.22 -2.05 0.42
N ILE A 30 -1.02 -0.87 -0.19
CA ILE A 30 -2.12 0.04 -0.55
C ILE A 30 -3.07 -0.66 -1.55
N ALA A 31 -2.54 -1.32 -2.58
CA ALA A 31 -3.36 -2.02 -3.57
C ALA A 31 -4.18 -3.16 -2.94
N SER A 32 -3.58 -3.92 -2.03
CA SER A 32 -4.25 -5.00 -1.29
C SER A 32 -5.35 -4.48 -0.37
N GLU A 33 -5.11 -3.39 0.38
CA GLU A 33 -6.10 -2.77 1.27
C GLU A 33 -7.29 -2.18 0.49
N ILE A 34 -7.04 -1.67 -0.72
CA ILE A 34 -8.11 -1.22 -1.63
C ILE A 34 -8.88 -2.42 -2.18
N GLY A 35 -8.18 -3.47 -2.61
CA GLY A 35 -8.81 -4.69 -3.14
C GLY A 35 -9.68 -5.41 -2.11
N SER A 36 -9.29 -5.40 -0.84
CA SER A 36 -10.08 -5.98 0.27
C SER A 36 -11.19 -5.07 0.80
N GLY A 37 -11.27 -3.82 0.33
CA GLY A 37 -12.26 -2.85 0.79
C GLY A 37 -11.95 -2.21 2.15
N LEU A 38 -10.80 -2.52 2.77
CA LEU A 38 -10.36 -1.90 4.03
C LEU A 38 -10.04 -0.41 3.86
N LEU A 39 -9.60 -0.02 2.67
CA LEU A 39 -9.25 1.35 2.33
C LEU A 39 -9.94 1.78 1.04
N SER A 40 -10.71 2.87 1.08
CA SER A 40 -11.24 3.43 -0.18
C SER A 40 -10.13 4.09 -0.99
N ARG A 41 -10.26 4.06 -2.33
CA ARG A 41 -9.34 4.77 -3.24
C ARG A 41 -9.17 6.25 -2.89
N ARG A 42 -10.27 6.92 -2.53
CA ARG A 42 -10.25 8.34 -2.10
C ARG A 42 -9.51 8.52 -0.77
N ALA A 43 -9.68 7.61 0.18
CA ALA A 43 -8.93 7.66 1.45
C ALA A 43 -7.43 7.47 1.21
N ALA A 44 -7.05 6.52 0.36
CA ALA A 44 -5.67 6.29 -0.03
C ALA A 44 -5.03 7.54 -0.67
N ALA A 45 -5.72 8.16 -1.62
CA ALA A 45 -5.25 9.38 -2.29
C ALA A 45 -4.98 10.52 -1.29
N ARG A 46 -5.87 10.70 -0.30
CA ARG A 46 -5.71 11.73 0.75
C ARG A 46 -4.57 11.42 1.71
N GLN A 47 -4.47 10.17 2.17
CA GLN A 47 -3.49 9.75 3.17
C GLN A 47 -2.07 9.78 2.63
N TYR A 48 -1.89 9.37 1.37
CA TYR A 48 -0.59 9.24 0.73
C TYR A 48 -0.25 10.38 -0.24
N GLY A 49 -1.18 11.32 -0.47
CA GLY A 49 -0.96 12.44 -1.41
C GLY A 49 -0.79 11.99 -2.86
N LEU A 50 -1.45 10.89 -3.25
CA LEU A 50 -1.25 10.26 -4.55
C LEU A 50 -2.41 10.55 -5.52
N PRO A 51 -2.13 10.77 -6.81
CA PRO A 51 -3.17 10.81 -7.83
C PRO A 51 -3.95 9.49 -7.92
N HIS A 52 -5.24 9.58 -8.21
CA HIS A 52 -6.10 8.41 -8.38
C HIS A 52 -5.58 7.48 -9.49
N SER A 53 -5.12 8.06 -10.62
CA SER A 53 -4.55 7.31 -11.73
C SER A 53 -3.30 6.51 -11.37
N THR A 54 -2.51 6.97 -10.40
CA THR A 54 -1.35 6.24 -9.89
C THR A 54 -1.77 5.02 -9.09
N ILE A 55 -2.79 5.20 -8.25
CA ILE A 55 -3.36 4.13 -7.42
C ILE A 55 -4.01 3.06 -8.31
N ASP A 56 -4.74 3.48 -9.36
CA ASP A 56 -5.41 2.58 -10.30
C ASP A 56 -4.40 1.68 -11.01
N LYS A 57 -3.29 2.22 -11.49
CA LYS A 57 -2.21 1.43 -12.09
C LYS A 57 -1.62 0.37 -11.14
N TRP A 58 -1.53 0.69 -9.85
CA TRP A 58 -1.05 -0.28 -8.86
C TRP A 58 -2.09 -1.37 -8.60
N GLN A 59 -3.37 -0.99 -8.57
CA GLN A 59 -4.47 -1.94 -8.43
C GLN A 59 -4.55 -2.89 -9.62
N ASP A 60 -4.39 -2.39 -10.85
CA ASP A 60 -4.37 -3.21 -12.07
C ASP A 60 -3.21 -4.21 -12.04
N LYS A 61 -2.00 -3.75 -11.71
CA LYS A 61 -0.81 -4.61 -11.57
C LYS A 61 -1.04 -5.69 -10.51
N HIS A 62 -1.61 -5.33 -9.36
CA HIS A 62 -1.91 -6.25 -8.27
C HIS A 62 -2.95 -7.30 -8.67
N ASN A 63 -4.03 -6.87 -9.34
CA ASN A 63 -5.07 -7.77 -9.84
C ASN A 63 -4.51 -8.76 -10.88
N LEU A 64 -3.68 -8.28 -11.81
CA LEU A 64 -3.01 -9.15 -12.77
C LEU A 64 -2.09 -10.16 -12.08
N ALA A 65 -1.36 -9.76 -11.05
CA ALA A 65 -0.49 -10.66 -10.28
C ALA A 65 -1.30 -11.76 -9.58
N ILE A 66 -2.47 -11.43 -9.02
CA ILE A 66 -3.39 -12.42 -8.42
C ILE A 66 -3.94 -13.38 -9.48
N LEU A 67 -4.38 -12.86 -10.63
CA LEU A 67 -4.93 -13.67 -11.72
C LEU A 67 -3.90 -14.66 -12.28
N LEU A 68 -2.65 -14.22 -12.43
CA LEU A 68 -1.55 -15.05 -12.93
C LEU A 68 -1.03 -16.05 -11.88
N ASN A 69 -1.31 -15.83 -10.59
CA ASN A 69 -0.78 -16.65 -9.52
C ASN A 69 -1.79 -16.84 -8.37
N PRO A 70 -2.78 -17.73 -8.54
CA PRO A 70 -3.91 -17.86 -7.62
C PRO A 70 -3.54 -18.40 -6.24
N GLN A 71 -2.34 -18.97 -6.02
CA GLN A 71 -1.88 -19.30 -4.66
C GLN A 71 -1.85 -18.09 -3.72
N ILE A 72 -1.72 -16.87 -4.25
CA ILE A 72 -1.68 -15.62 -3.47
C ILE A 72 -3.03 -15.34 -2.77
N LEU A 73 -4.14 -15.87 -3.28
CA LEU A 73 -5.48 -15.74 -2.69
C LEU A 73 -5.67 -16.52 -1.39
N MET A 74 -4.84 -17.53 -1.10
CA MET A 74 -4.98 -18.37 0.10
C MET A 74 -4.16 -17.89 1.30
N SER A 75 -3.36 -16.82 1.16
CA SER A 75 -2.47 -16.31 2.21
C SER A 75 -2.79 -14.90 2.70
N LEU A 76 -3.86 -14.29 2.18
CA LEU A 76 -4.39 -12.97 2.59
C LEU A 76 -5.54 -13.15 3.58
#